data_AF-A0AAE1HJ22-F1
#
_entry.id   AF-A0AAE1HJ22-F1
#
_cell.length_a   1.000
_cell.length_b   1.000
_cell.length_c   1.000
_cell.angle_alpha   90.00
_cell.angle_beta   90.00
_cell.angle_gamma   90.00
#
_symmetry.space_group_name_H-M   'P 1'
#
loop_
_entity.id
_entity.type
_entity.pdbx_description
1 polymer ?
#
loop_
_entity_poly.entity_id
_entity_poly.type
_entity_poly.pdbx_seq_one_letter_code
_entity_poly.pdbx_strand_id
1 'polypeptide(L)'
;MSDGLGGACPNGSRPVGNVSAETSSLHAERTSPSSSCKIKFPPPSTINPPISEQLLRIELELCTQLSAFKFSHPVEYVYSPINYAFNLHAQFVRMFAQTAKKVLFLGMNPGPWGMSQTGIPFGEVSVVRDWFAINGCVSKPAKEHPARSVQGLDCPRSEVSGKRFWGLFQELCGSSPYIFFQNCFIYNHCPISLLSVSGKNITPAELKASEFKALLAACDAALIKVLLLLQVETIVAIGRFAEKRANIAVQDSNLKSIKVVSIPHPSPRNASCNGNWREVAIRALENLNLIGLFTLPS
;
A
#
# COMPACT_ATOMS: atom_id res chain seq x y z
N MET A 1 38.24 -22.02 -26.23
CA MET A 1 37.09 -22.79 -26.72
C MET A 1 35.85 -22.18 -26.09
N SER A 2 35.05 -21.49 -26.91
CA SER A 2 33.64 -21.11 -26.71
C SER A 2 33.38 -20.05 -25.62
N ASP A 3 33.33 -18.74 -25.84
CA ASP A 3 32.50 -17.87 -26.72
C ASP A 3 30.98 -17.86 -26.46
N GLY A 4 30.41 -16.64 -26.35
CA GLY A 4 28.97 -16.34 -26.54
C GLY A 4 28.37 -15.35 -25.52
N LEU A 5 28.60 -14.03 -25.61
CA LEU A 5 27.77 -13.00 -26.30
C LEU A 5 26.42 -12.70 -25.58
N GLY A 6 26.06 -11.49 -25.14
CA GLY A 6 26.43 -10.14 -25.59
C GLY A 6 25.41 -9.61 -26.61
N GLY A 7 24.18 -9.31 -26.18
CA GLY A 7 23.10 -8.83 -27.05
C GLY A 7 22.84 -7.34 -26.91
N ALA A 8 23.30 -6.55 -27.88
CA ALA A 8 22.96 -5.14 -28.08
C ALA A 8 21.96 -5.00 -29.25
N CYS A 9 21.01 -4.07 -29.12
CA CYS A 9 20.00 -3.74 -30.14
C CYS A 9 20.61 -2.99 -31.34
N PRO A 10 20.19 -3.26 -32.59
CA PRO A 10 20.58 -2.45 -33.72
C PRO A 10 19.58 -1.33 -34.05
N ASN A 11 20.11 -0.13 -34.23
CA ASN A 11 19.49 1.01 -34.92
C ASN A 11 19.43 0.72 -36.42
N GLY A 12 18.25 0.87 -37.03
CA GLY A 12 18.05 0.84 -38.48
C GLY A 12 17.51 2.18 -38.98
N SER A 13 18.34 2.93 -39.68
CA SER A 13 18.00 4.15 -40.43
C SER A 13 18.12 3.85 -41.92
N ARG A 14 17.14 4.25 -42.74
CA ARG A 14 17.28 4.64 -44.18
C ARG A 14 15.92 5.15 -44.74
N PRO A 15 15.90 5.89 -45.87
CA PRO A 15 15.20 7.17 -45.94
C PRO A 15 14.08 7.25 -47.01
N VAL A 16 13.28 8.32 -46.86
CA VAL A 16 12.58 9.20 -47.81
C VAL A 16 12.36 8.70 -49.26
N GLY A 17 11.08 8.63 -49.64
CA GLY A 17 10.61 8.72 -51.03
C GLY A 17 9.35 9.59 -51.09
N ASN A 18 9.52 10.86 -51.47
CA ASN A 18 8.45 11.77 -51.84
C ASN A 18 8.30 11.74 -53.36
N VAL A 19 7.08 11.54 -53.87
CA VAL A 19 6.75 11.81 -55.28
C VAL A 19 5.48 12.65 -55.32
N SER A 20 5.64 13.83 -55.91
CA SER A 20 4.68 14.88 -56.25
C SER A 20 3.69 14.39 -57.30
N ALA A 21 2.39 14.65 -57.10
CA ALA A 21 1.61 15.71 -57.76
C ALA A 21 1.32 15.48 -59.25
N GLU A 22 0.10 15.02 -59.55
CA GLU A 22 -0.58 15.28 -60.81
C GLU A 22 -1.83 16.12 -60.56
N THR A 23 -1.83 17.32 -61.13
CA THR A 23 -2.97 18.23 -61.23
C THR A 23 -3.73 17.95 -62.52
N SER A 24 -5.03 17.66 -62.43
CA SER A 24 -5.95 17.94 -63.52
C SER A 24 -7.26 18.51 -62.99
N SER A 25 -7.64 19.65 -63.56
CA SER A 25 -8.81 20.45 -63.23
C SER A 25 -9.92 20.18 -64.23
N LEU A 26 -11.08 19.67 -63.79
CA LEU A 26 -12.34 19.75 -64.54
C LEU A 26 -13.53 19.87 -63.58
N HIS A 27 -14.61 20.39 -64.15
CA HIS A 27 -15.65 21.23 -63.56
C HIS A 27 -16.49 20.68 -62.40
N ALA A 28 -17.02 21.65 -61.66
CA ALA A 28 -18.02 21.51 -60.62
C ALA A 28 -19.35 20.96 -61.15
N GLU A 29 -19.80 19.87 -60.55
CA GLU A 29 -21.23 19.56 -60.42
C GLU A 29 -21.56 19.33 -58.95
N ARG A 30 -22.55 20.08 -58.50
CA ARG A 30 -23.00 20.17 -57.12
C ARG A 30 -23.96 19.01 -56.88
N THR A 31 -23.49 17.91 -56.30
CA THR A 31 -24.33 16.84 -55.75
C THR A 31 -23.99 16.61 -54.28
N SER A 32 -24.99 16.80 -53.44
CA SER A 32 -24.92 16.65 -51.99
C SER A 32 -24.87 15.18 -51.59
N PRO A 33 -23.85 14.71 -50.83
CA PRO A 33 -23.92 13.42 -50.17
C PRO A 33 -24.46 13.63 -48.76
N SER A 34 -25.75 13.32 -48.59
CA SER A 34 -26.32 12.94 -47.31
C SER A 34 -25.66 11.65 -46.81
N SER A 35 -25.61 11.50 -45.49
CA SER A 35 -25.18 10.31 -44.72
C SER A 35 -23.67 10.21 -44.44
N SER A 36 -23.18 11.10 -43.57
CA SER A 36 -22.05 10.74 -42.72
C SER A 36 -22.49 9.63 -41.77
N CYS A 37 -21.90 8.44 -41.94
CA CYS A 37 -21.98 7.37 -40.97
C CYS A 37 -21.25 7.84 -39.71
N LYS A 38 -21.99 8.49 -38.80
CA LYS A 38 -21.48 8.89 -37.50
C LYS A 38 -21.24 7.61 -36.69
N ILE A 39 -19.98 7.17 -36.63
CA ILE A 39 -19.54 6.23 -35.60
C ILE A 39 -19.83 6.92 -34.26
N LYS A 40 -20.91 6.49 -33.61
CA LYS A 40 -21.21 6.88 -32.24
C LYS A 40 -20.17 6.20 -31.36
N PHE A 41 -19.13 6.93 -30.97
CA PHE A 41 -18.34 6.53 -29.82
C PHE A 41 -19.29 6.45 -28.63
N PRO A 42 -19.34 5.32 -27.90
CA PRO A 42 -20.10 5.27 -26.67
C PRO A 42 -19.57 6.38 -25.75
N PRO A 43 -20.44 7.08 -25.00
CA PRO A 43 -19.99 8.04 -24.00
C PRO A 43 -19.00 7.33 -23.05
N PRO A 44 -18.02 8.05 -22.47
CA PRO A 44 -17.09 7.47 -21.52
C PRO A 44 -17.90 6.76 -20.45
N SER A 45 -17.71 5.44 -20.35
CA SER A 45 -18.47 4.61 -19.44
C SER A 45 -18.27 5.14 -18.01
N THR A 46 -19.37 5.46 -17.33
CA THR A 46 -19.45 5.89 -15.93
C THR A 46 -19.15 4.74 -14.96
N ILE A 47 -18.17 3.90 -15.28
CA ILE A 47 -17.77 2.77 -14.46
C ILE A 47 -16.88 3.34 -13.36
N ASN A 48 -17.38 3.30 -12.12
CA ASN A 48 -16.53 3.57 -10.96
C ASN A 48 -15.30 2.65 -11.04
N PRO A 49 -14.08 3.17 -10.86
CA PRO A 49 -12.88 2.35 -10.92
C PRO A 49 -12.93 1.23 -9.87
N PRO A 50 -12.22 0.10 -10.07
CA PRO A 50 -12.17 -0.97 -9.08
C PRO A 50 -11.80 -0.46 -7.68
N ILE A 51 -12.28 -1.12 -6.62
CA ILE A 51 -12.02 -0.74 -5.22
C ILE A 51 -10.51 -0.59 -4.98
N SER A 52 -9.68 -1.47 -5.55
CA SER A 52 -8.22 -1.40 -5.46
C SER A 52 -7.64 -0.11 -6.04
N GLU A 53 -8.14 0.36 -7.19
CA GLU A 53 -7.69 1.61 -7.81
C GLU A 53 -8.18 2.84 -7.03
N GLN A 54 -9.36 2.77 -6.41
CA GLN A 54 -9.83 3.81 -5.50
C GLN A 54 -8.97 3.88 -4.24
N LEU A 55 -8.59 2.73 -3.67
CA LEU A 55 -7.73 2.66 -2.50
C LEU A 55 -6.35 3.26 -2.78
N LEU A 56 -5.73 2.88 -3.91
CA LEU A 56 -4.45 3.45 -4.34
C LEU A 56 -4.52 4.96 -4.52
N ARG A 57 -5.64 5.50 -5.04
CA ARG A 57 -5.83 6.96 -5.15
C ARG A 57 -5.87 7.62 -3.77
N ILE A 58 -6.59 7.07 -2.80
CA ILE A 58 -6.63 7.59 -1.43
C ILE A 58 -5.21 7.62 -0.83
N GLU A 59 -4.45 6.54 -1.02
CA GLU A 59 -3.09 6.43 -0.51
C GLU A 59 -2.13 7.43 -1.18
N LEU A 60 -2.22 7.61 -2.50
CA LEU A 60 -1.40 8.56 -3.25
C LEU A 60 -1.76 10.02 -2.94
N GLU A 61 -3.04 10.32 -2.74
CA GLU A 61 -3.51 11.63 -2.27
C GLU A 61 -2.90 11.96 -0.89
N LEU A 62 -2.97 11.00 0.05
CA LEU A 62 -2.35 11.15 1.36
C LEU A 62 -0.83 11.35 1.22
N CYS A 63 -0.14 10.52 0.44
CA CYS A 63 1.31 10.66 0.25
C CYS A 63 1.69 12.02 -0.36
N THR A 64 0.88 12.54 -1.28
CA THR A 64 1.05 13.86 -1.88
C THR A 64 0.89 14.94 -0.81
N GLN A 65 -0.18 14.88 -0.01
CA GLN A 65 -0.41 15.83 1.08
C GLN A 65 0.75 15.81 2.10
N LEU A 66 1.22 14.62 2.49
CA LEU A 66 2.32 14.45 3.44
C LEU A 66 3.67 14.92 2.88
N SER A 67 3.88 14.88 1.57
CA SER A 67 5.12 15.39 0.96
C SER A 67 5.32 16.90 1.12
N ALA A 68 4.23 17.65 1.34
CA ALA A 68 4.27 19.09 1.58
C ALA A 68 4.66 19.46 3.03
N PHE A 69 4.70 18.49 3.95
CA PHE A 69 5.05 18.74 5.35
C PHE A 69 6.54 19.05 5.48
N LYS A 70 6.83 20.13 6.21
CA LYS A 70 8.18 20.45 6.68
C LYS A 70 8.30 20.03 8.14
N PHE A 71 8.96 18.91 8.38
CA PHE A 71 9.24 18.47 9.73
C PHE A 71 10.45 19.23 10.28
N SER A 72 10.35 19.63 11.54
CA SER A 72 11.49 20.22 12.22
C SER A 72 12.34 19.16 12.92
N HIS A 73 13.47 19.58 13.47
CA HIS A 73 14.30 18.74 14.32
C HIS A 73 13.44 18.03 15.39
N PRO A 74 13.61 16.70 15.62
CA PRO A 74 14.75 15.87 15.20
C PRO A 74 14.63 15.14 13.86
N VAL A 75 13.60 15.41 13.03
CA VAL A 75 13.40 14.70 11.76
C VAL A 75 14.41 15.14 10.71
N GLU A 76 15.16 14.18 10.16
CA GLU A 76 16.19 14.42 9.15
C GLU A 76 15.96 13.66 7.85
N TYR A 77 15.24 12.53 7.91
CA TYR A 77 14.89 11.71 6.76
C TYR A 77 13.42 11.32 6.85
N VAL A 78 12.73 11.39 5.70
CA VAL A 78 11.33 11.01 5.53
C VAL A 78 11.24 9.97 4.44
N TYR A 79 10.79 8.77 4.78
CA TYR A 79 10.60 7.68 3.83
C TYR A 79 9.12 7.52 3.55
N SER A 80 8.74 7.54 2.27
CA SER A 80 7.38 7.28 1.79
C SER A 80 7.38 6.03 0.90
N PRO A 81 7.23 4.82 1.47
CA PRO A 81 7.34 3.56 0.72
C PRO A 81 6.24 3.39 -0.32
N ILE A 82 5.05 3.96 -0.11
CA ILE A 82 4.00 3.95 -1.14
C ILE A 82 4.47 4.66 -2.42
N ASN A 83 5.36 5.66 -2.33
CA ASN A 83 5.92 6.32 -3.51
C ASN A 83 7.06 5.50 -4.14
N TYR A 84 8.11 5.16 -3.40
CA TYR A 84 9.30 4.53 -4.00
C TYR A 84 9.16 3.01 -4.21
N ALA A 85 8.29 2.34 -3.47
CA ALA A 85 7.96 0.92 -3.62
C ALA A 85 6.55 0.72 -4.23
N PHE A 86 6.03 1.73 -4.95
CA PHE A 86 4.67 1.73 -5.50
C PHE A 86 4.35 0.49 -6.33
N ASN A 87 5.32 -0.02 -7.10
CA ASN A 87 5.11 -1.19 -7.95
C ASN A 87 4.63 -2.40 -7.12
N LEU A 88 5.34 -2.73 -6.05
CA LEU A 88 5.02 -3.86 -5.17
C LEU A 88 3.73 -3.59 -4.38
N HIS A 89 3.59 -2.36 -3.87
CA HIS A 89 2.41 -1.96 -3.12
C HIS A 89 1.13 -2.02 -3.98
N ALA A 90 1.18 -1.55 -5.22
CA ALA A 90 0.06 -1.60 -6.15
C ALA A 90 -0.30 -3.04 -6.53
N GLN A 91 0.68 -3.94 -6.70
CA GLN A 91 0.40 -5.38 -6.86
C GLN A 91 -0.35 -5.94 -5.65
N PHE A 92 0.14 -5.66 -4.44
CA PHE A 92 -0.50 -6.08 -3.19
C PHE A 92 -1.97 -5.61 -3.11
N VAL A 93 -2.21 -4.31 -3.34
CA VAL A 93 -3.56 -3.74 -3.29
C VAL A 93 -4.46 -4.33 -4.39
N ARG A 94 -3.95 -4.49 -5.61
CA ARG A 94 -4.73 -5.06 -6.74
C ARG A 94 -5.06 -6.54 -6.56
N MET A 95 -4.18 -7.31 -5.90
CA MET A 95 -4.43 -8.71 -5.61
C MET A 95 -5.45 -8.87 -4.48
N PHE A 96 -5.33 -8.07 -3.42
CA PHE A 96 -6.00 -8.37 -2.16
C PHE A 96 -7.14 -7.42 -1.78
N ALA A 97 -7.26 -6.23 -2.39
CA ALA A 97 -8.34 -5.27 -2.15
C ALA A 97 -9.35 -5.19 -3.32
N GLN A 98 -9.72 -6.33 -3.90
CA GLN A 98 -10.66 -6.37 -5.03
C GLN A 98 -12.13 -6.20 -4.61
N THR A 99 -12.44 -6.49 -3.35
CA THR A 99 -13.78 -6.48 -2.76
C THR A 99 -13.79 -5.68 -1.47
N ALA A 100 -14.99 -5.36 -0.98
CA ALA A 100 -15.17 -4.88 0.39
C ALA A 100 -14.57 -5.85 1.42
N LYS A 101 -14.13 -5.31 2.56
CA LYS A 101 -13.37 -5.99 3.61
C LYS A 101 -14.00 -5.67 4.95
N LYS A 102 -14.68 -6.65 5.54
CA LYS A 102 -15.38 -6.50 6.83
C LYS A 102 -14.43 -6.18 7.98
N VAL A 103 -13.19 -6.67 7.92
CA VAL A 103 -12.19 -6.48 8.97
C VAL A 103 -10.97 -5.74 8.45
N LEU A 104 -10.60 -4.64 9.10
CA LEU A 104 -9.35 -3.92 8.81
C LEU A 104 -8.35 -4.09 9.96
N PHE A 105 -7.24 -4.74 9.70
CA PHE A 105 -6.09 -4.74 10.60
C PHE A 105 -5.32 -3.43 10.43
N LEU A 106 -5.20 -2.65 11.52
CA LEU A 106 -4.61 -1.32 11.46
C LEU A 106 -3.29 -1.26 12.24
N GLY A 107 -2.19 -1.03 11.53
CA GLY A 107 -0.88 -0.72 12.10
C GLY A 107 -0.62 0.79 12.24
N MET A 108 0.52 1.14 12.83
CA MET A 108 0.92 2.52 13.04
C MET A 108 1.56 3.13 11.80
N ASN A 109 2.77 2.68 11.45
CA ASN A 109 3.57 3.22 10.35
C ASN A 109 4.65 2.20 9.91
N PRO A 110 5.35 2.43 8.78
CA PRO A 110 6.36 1.52 8.27
C PRO A 110 7.51 1.26 9.24
N GLY A 111 7.85 -0.01 9.44
CA GLY A 111 9.13 -0.40 10.00
C GLY A 111 10.26 -0.38 8.96
N PRO A 112 11.53 -0.28 9.39
CA PRO A 112 12.66 -0.03 8.50
C PRO A 112 13.05 -1.24 7.63
N TRP A 113 12.66 -2.45 8.02
CA TRP A 113 13.07 -3.71 7.36
C TRP A 113 11.91 -4.47 6.74
N GLY A 114 10.67 -4.00 6.92
CA GLY A 114 9.48 -4.55 6.28
C GLY A 114 8.91 -3.55 5.29
N MET A 115 7.87 -2.81 5.67
CA MET A 115 7.17 -1.91 4.74
C MET A 115 8.09 -0.84 4.09
N SER A 116 9.14 -0.37 4.77
CA SER A 116 10.10 0.56 4.14
C SER A 116 10.98 -0.10 3.06
N GLN A 117 11.00 -1.42 2.98
CA GLN A 117 11.69 -2.17 1.93
C GLN A 117 10.71 -2.62 0.85
N THR A 118 9.49 -3.00 1.23
CA THR A 118 8.56 -3.73 0.36
C THR A 118 7.33 -2.93 -0.07
N GLY A 119 7.03 -1.81 0.59
CA GLY A 119 5.79 -1.06 0.40
C GLY A 119 4.56 -1.71 1.04
N ILE A 120 4.67 -2.89 1.66
CA ILE A 120 3.51 -3.65 2.17
C ILE A 120 3.46 -3.54 3.71
N PRO A 121 2.29 -3.28 4.33
CA PRO A 121 2.15 -3.25 5.79
C PRO A 121 2.65 -4.54 6.44
N PHE A 122 3.49 -4.42 7.48
CA PHE A 122 4.17 -5.56 8.11
C PHE A 122 4.95 -6.44 7.10
N GLY A 123 5.30 -5.91 5.93
CA GLY A 123 5.77 -6.66 4.77
C GLY A 123 7.21 -7.13 4.92
N GLU A 124 7.41 -8.17 5.73
CA GLU A 124 8.65 -8.92 5.82
C GLU A 124 9.00 -9.53 4.46
N VAL A 125 10.26 -9.41 4.05
CA VAL A 125 10.70 -9.69 2.68
C VAL A 125 10.35 -11.11 2.21
N SER A 126 10.60 -12.13 3.02
CA SER A 126 10.29 -13.52 2.65
C SER A 126 8.80 -13.75 2.53
N VAL A 127 7.99 -13.14 3.39
CA VAL A 127 6.52 -13.22 3.28
C VAL A 127 6.04 -12.59 1.98
N VAL A 128 6.54 -11.39 1.65
CA VAL A 128 6.14 -10.67 0.43
C VAL A 128 6.52 -11.46 -0.82
N ARG A 129 7.76 -11.96 -0.87
CA ARG A 129 8.28 -12.68 -2.03
C ARG A 129 7.69 -14.08 -2.16
N ASP A 130 7.65 -14.83 -1.06
CA ASP A 130 7.41 -16.29 -1.10
C ASP A 130 5.94 -16.65 -0.83
N TRP A 131 5.25 -15.90 0.04
CA TRP A 131 3.85 -16.19 0.38
C TRP A 131 2.85 -15.35 -0.40
N PHE A 132 3.09 -14.04 -0.53
CA PHE A 132 2.27 -13.20 -1.41
C PHE A 132 2.64 -13.34 -2.89
N ALA A 133 3.79 -13.95 -3.20
CA ALA A 133 4.31 -14.10 -4.56
C ALA A 133 4.47 -12.76 -5.32
N ILE A 134 4.72 -11.66 -4.57
CA ILE A 134 4.87 -10.31 -5.13
C ILE A 134 6.35 -10.04 -5.39
N ASN A 135 6.66 -9.62 -6.62
CA ASN A 135 8.02 -9.34 -7.07
C ASN A 135 8.06 -8.02 -7.84
N GLY A 136 9.23 -7.37 -7.88
CA GLY A 136 9.44 -6.18 -8.68
C GLY A 136 10.55 -5.29 -8.15
N CYS A 137 10.79 -4.19 -8.86
CA CYS A 137 11.81 -3.22 -8.47
C CYS A 137 11.29 -2.24 -7.42
N VAL A 138 12.18 -1.84 -6.51
CA VAL A 138 11.94 -0.80 -5.50
C VAL A 138 12.94 0.32 -5.73
N SER A 139 12.43 1.54 -5.87
CA SER A 139 13.23 2.75 -6.01
C SER A 139 13.73 3.24 -4.65
N LYS A 140 14.57 4.28 -4.66
CA LYS A 140 15.14 4.88 -3.44
C LYS A 140 14.30 6.05 -2.93
N PRO A 141 14.30 6.33 -1.60
CA PRO A 141 13.81 7.59 -1.08
C PRO A 141 14.68 8.76 -1.55
N ALA A 142 14.12 9.98 -1.59
CA ALA A 142 14.83 11.17 -2.08
C ALA A 142 16.12 11.50 -1.29
N LYS A 143 16.10 11.26 0.03
CA LYS A 143 17.26 11.36 0.92
C LYS A 143 17.30 10.08 1.74
N GLU A 144 18.36 9.30 1.57
CA GLU A 144 18.54 7.99 2.21
C GLU A 144 19.56 8.10 3.36
N HIS A 145 19.21 7.54 4.53
CA HIS A 145 20.16 7.41 5.64
C HIS A 145 21.04 6.16 5.41
N PRO A 146 22.37 6.24 5.51
CA PRO A 146 23.28 5.11 5.23
C PRO A 146 22.96 3.81 6.00
N ALA A 147 22.69 3.91 7.30
CA ALA A 147 22.30 2.76 8.14
C ALA A 147 20.84 2.26 7.94
N ARG A 148 20.07 2.86 7.03
CA ARG A 148 18.67 2.54 6.71
C ARG A 148 18.48 2.55 5.19
N SER A 149 19.39 1.91 4.46
CA SER A 149 19.26 1.81 3.01
C SER A 149 18.06 0.95 2.61
N VAL A 150 17.37 1.36 1.56
CA VAL A 150 16.27 0.64 0.93
C VAL A 150 16.85 -0.28 -0.13
N GLN A 151 16.87 -1.57 0.14
CA GLN A 151 17.39 -2.62 -0.74
C GLN A 151 16.26 -3.42 -1.42
N GLY A 152 15.00 -3.06 -1.18
CA GLY A 152 13.87 -3.75 -1.77
C GLY A 152 13.74 -5.20 -1.27
N LEU A 153 13.41 -6.11 -2.17
CA LEU A 153 13.30 -7.54 -1.87
C LEU A 153 14.66 -8.23 -1.66
N ASP A 154 15.77 -7.53 -1.90
CA ASP A 154 17.13 -8.01 -1.62
C ASP A 154 17.60 -7.64 -0.20
N CYS A 155 16.76 -6.98 0.61
CA CYS A 155 17.11 -6.64 1.98
C CYS A 155 17.38 -7.93 2.81
N PRO A 156 18.61 -8.11 3.35
CA PRO A 156 18.97 -9.33 4.07
C PRO A 156 18.44 -9.35 5.52
N ARG A 157 17.87 -8.23 5.99
CA ARG A 157 17.36 -8.09 7.36
C ARG A 157 15.90 -8.49 7.41
N SER A 158 15.53 -9.30 8.41
CA SER A 158 14.14 -9.65 8.67
C SER A 158 13.49 -8.66 9.63
N GLU A 159 12.26 -8.23 9.31
CA GLU A 159 11.43 -7.45 10.22
C GLU A 159 10.66 -8.36 11.18
N VAL A 160 11.13 -8.48 12.43
CA VAL A 160 10.56 -9.39 13.43
C VAL A 160 9.06 -9.18 13.64
N SER A 161 8.58 -7.93 13.64
CA SER A 161 7.15 -7.62 13.76
C SER A 161 6.35 -8.20 12.61
N GLY A 162 6.83 -8.01 11.37
CA GLY A 162 6.19 -8.55 10.16
C GLY A 162 6.24 -10.07 10.10
N LYS A 163 7.40 -10.65 10.42
CA LYS A 163 7.58 -12.11 10.51
C LYS A 163 6.60 -12.76 11.47
N ARG A 164 6.41 -12.17 12.66
CA ARG A 164 5.46 -12.69 13.66
C ARG A 164 4.02 -12.52 13.19
N PHE A 165 3.66 -11.33 12.70
CA PHE A 165 2.30 -11.05 12.26
C PHE A 165 1.86 -11.98 11.14
N TRP A 166 2.62 -12.02 10.05
CA TRP A 166 2.27 -12.85 8.90
C TRP A 166 2.54 -14.33 9.15
N GLY A 167 3.54 -14.69 9.95
CA GLY A 167 3.77 -16.08 10.36
C GLY A 167 2.54 -16.70 11.04
N LEU A 168 1.85 -15.94 11.91
CA LEU A 168 0.59 -16.39 12.48
C LEU A 168 -0.47 -16.66 11.40
N PHE A 169 -0.63 -15.77 10.42
CA PHE A 169 -1.63 -15.97 9.36
C PHE A 169 -1.21 -17.03 8.34
N GLN A 170 0.07 -17.28 8.13
CA GLN A 170 0.55 -18.44 7.38
C GLN A 170 0.18 -19.75 8.08
N GLU A 171 0.28 -19.81 9.41
CA GLU A 171 -0.16 -20.98 10.18
C GLU A 171 -1.69 -21.19 10.08
N LEU A 172 -2.47 -20.11 10.20
CA LEU A 172 -3.93 -20.20 10.19
C LEU A 172 -4.51 -20.45 8.79
N CYS A 173 -4.00 -19.72 7.79
CA CYS A 173 -4.49 -19.75 6.41
C CYS A 173 -3.77 -20.79 5.53
N GLY A 174 -2.69 -21.39 6.00
CA GLY A 174 -1.86 -22.28 5.19
C GLY A 174 -1.19 -21.56 4.01
N SER A 175 -1.13 -22.23 2.86
CA SER A 175 -0.37 -21.75 1.69
C SER A 175 -1.03 -20.58 0.95
N SER A 176 -2.32 -20.32 1.15
CA SER A 176 -3.04 -19.30 0.38
C SER A 176 -3.28 -18.02 1.19
N PRO A 177 -2.62 -16.89 0.87
CA PRO A 177 -2.90 -15.61 1.53
C PRO A 177 -4.33 -15.11 1.26
N TYR A 178 -4.99 -15.60 0.20
CA TYR A 178 -6.36 -15.19 -0.15
C TYR A 178 -7.39 -15.53 0.92
N ILE A 179 -7.13 -16.52 1.79
CA ILE A 179 -8.02 -16.85 2.91
C ILE A 179 -8.09 -15.68 3.90
N PHE A 180 -6.94 -15.11 4.28
CA PHE A 180 -6.90 -13.88 5.09
C PHE A 180 -7.64 -12.75 4.38
N PHE A 181 -7.32 -12.53 3.10
CA PHE A 181 -7.84 -11.40 2.35
C PHE A 181 -9.29 -11.55 1.88
N GLN A 182 -9.95 -12.68 2.12
CA GLN A 182 -11.36 -12.86 1.76
C GLN A 182 -12.25 -11.85 2.50
N ASN A 183 -12.03 -11.70 3.81
CA ASN A 183 -12.78 -10.79 4.67
C ASN A 183 -11.93 -9.68 5.28
N CYS A 184 -10.61 -9.84 5.30
CA CYS A 184 -9.71 -8.93 5.98
C CYS A 184 -8.87 -8.12 5.00
N PHE A 185 -8.41 -6.95 5.46
CA PHE A 185 -7.31 -6.24 4.83
C PHE A 185 -6.40 -5.67 5.91
N ILE A 186 -5.20 -5.25 5.53
CA ILE A 186 -4.24 -4.65 6.45
C ILE A 186 -3.78 -3.31 5.92
N TYR A 187 -3.67 -2.34 6.81
CA TYR A 187 -3.34 -0.95 6.48
C TYR A 187 -2.51 -0.32 7.60
N ASN A 188 -1.65 0.63 7.26
CA ASN A 188 -0.95 1.46 8.26
C ASN A 188 -1.63 2.82 8.31
N HIS A 189 -1.94 3.31 9.51
CA HIS A 189 -2.53 4.63 9.70
C HIS A 189 -1.72 5.74 9.03
N CYS A 190 -0.40 5.72 9.22
CA CYS A 190 0.53 6.67 8.60
C CYS A 190 1.45 5.94 7.62
N PRO A 191 1.51 6.32 6.33
CA PRO A 191 2.30 5.61 5.33
C PRO A 191 3.79 5.99 5.35
N ILE A 192 4.22 6.94 6.18
CA ILE A 192 5.62 7.43 6.20
C ILE A 192 6.39 6.96 7.44
N SER A 193 7.70 6.76 7.27
CA SER A 193 8.66 6.59 8.37
C SER A 193 9.51 7.86 8.52
N LEU A 194 9.70 8.30 9.76
CA LEU A 194 10.48 9.48 10.10
C LEU A 194 11.73 9.03 10.86
N LEU A 195 12.90 9.49 10.44
CA LEU A 195 14.18 9.10 11.03
C LEU A 195 14.99 10.33 11.47
N SER A 196 15.70 10.18 12.59
CA SER A 196 16.67 11.15 13.06
C SER A 196 17.98 11.10 12.26
N VAL A 197 18.90 12.02 12.56
CA VAL A 197 20.26 12.03 12.01
C VAL A 197 21.02 10.72 12.22
N SER A 198 20.73 9.99 13.30
CA SER A 198 21.35 8.70 13.63
C SER A 198 20.62 7.49 13.02
N GLY A 199 19.56 7.73 12.25
CA GLY A 199 18.73 6.68 11.64
C GLY A 199 17.81 5.99 12.65
N LYS A 200 17.63 6.55 13.86
CA LYS A 200 16.64 6.08 14.82
C LYS A 200 15.25 6.46 14.29
N ASN A 201 14.30 5.52 14.35
CA ASN A 201 12.90 5.83 14.08
C ASN A 201 12.38 6.85 15.10
N ILE A 202 11.85 7.95 14.59
CA ILE A 202 11.13 8.97 15.35
C ILE A 202 9.67 8.54 15.34
N THR A 203 9.15 8.26 16.53
CA THR A 203 7.73 8.02 16.69
C THR A 203 6.98 9.34 16.57
N PRO A 204 5.73 9.33 16.09
CA PRO A 204 4.96 10.56 15.98
C PRO A 204 4.85 11.36 17.30
N ALA A 205 4.95 10.72 18.47
CA ALA A 205 4.97 11.38 19.79
C ALA A 205 6.25 12.19 20.08
N GLU A 206 7.34 11.94 19.36
CA GLU A 206 8.61 12.68 19.47
C GLU A 206 8.63 13.94 18.56
N LEU A 207 7.56 14.22 17.81
CA LEU A 207 7.42 15.41 16.96
C LEU A 207 6.90 16.62 17.74
N LYS A 208 7.10 17.83 17.19
CA LYS A 208 6.41 19.02 17.71
C LYS A 208 4.90 18.84 17.68
N ALA A 209 4.22 19.31 18.73
CA ALA A 209 2.79 19.04 18.92
C ALA A 209 1.90 19.48 17.73
N SER A 210 2.20 20.62 17.12
CA SER A 210 1.46 21.14 15.95
C SER A 210 1.69 20.28 14.70
N GLU A 211 2.95 19.92 14.42
CA GLU A 211 3.33 19.04 13.30
C GLU A 211 2.70 17.66 13.46
N PHE A 212 2.75 17.10 14.68
CA PHE A 212 2.14 15.83 15.02
C PHE A 212 0.62 15.86 14.82
N LYS A 213 -0.06 16.89 15.32
CA LYS A 213 -1.51 17.04 15.16
C LYS A 213 -1.90 17.13 13.68
N ALA A 214 -1.19 17.94 12.89
CA ALA A 214 -1.47 18.10 11.47
C ALA A 214 -1.23 16.80 10.67
N LEU A 215 -0.13 16.09 10.97
CA LEU A 215 0.19 14.80 10.36
C LEU A 215 -0.93 13.79 10.62
N LEU A 216 -1.32 13.66 11.88
CA LEU A 216 -2.35 12.70 12.27
C LEU A 216 -3.73 13.04 11.74
N ALA A 217 -4.07 14.32 11.59
CA ALA A 217 -5.34 14.75 11.00
C ALA A 217 -5.44 14.33 9.52
N ALA A 218 -4.36 14.47 8.75
CA ALA A 218 -4.30 14.00 7.36
C ALA A 218 -4.47 12.48 7.28
N CYS A 219 -3.74 11.73 8.12
CA CYS A 219 -3.84 10.28 8.17
C CYS A 219 -5.22 9.78 8.62
N ASP A 220 -5.88 10.44 9.59
CA ASP A 220 -7.25 10.12 10.00
C ASP A 220 -8.24 10.33 8.86
N ALA A 221 -8.16 11.47 8.16
CA ALA A 221 -9.03 11.78 7.03
C ALA A 221 -8.91 10.71 5.93
N ALA A 222 -7.69 10.25 5.63
CA ALA A 222 -7.48 9.14 4.70
C ALA A 222 -8.03 7.82 5.24
N LEU A 223 -7.80 7.49 6.51
CA LEU A 223 -8.34 6.28 7.13
C LEU A 223 -9.87 6.25 7.02
N ILE A 224 -10.57 7.36 7.28
CA ILE A 224 -12.03 7.45 7.14
C ILE A 224 -12.47 7.10 5.71
N LYS A 225 -11.79 7.65 4.69
CA LYS A 225 -12.07 7.29 3.29
C LYS A 225 -11.87 5.79 3.03
N VAL A 226 -10.80 5.19 3.57
CA VAL A 226 -10.52 3.75 3.44
C VAL A 226 -11.61 2.91 4.12
N LEU A 227 -12.03 3.26 5.34
CA LEU A 227 -13.08 2.55 6.07
C LEU A 227 -14.40 2.52 5.29
N LEU A 228 -14.77 3.67 4.71
CA LEU A 228 -15.97 3.79 3.88
C LEU A 228 -15.85 3.00 2.58
N LEU A 229 -14.72 3.14 1.87
CA LEU A 229 -14.47 2.44 0.60
C LEU A 229 -14.52 0.92 0.76
N LEU A 230 -13.87 0.40 1.80
CA LEU A 230 -13.81 -1.03 2.07
C LEU A 230 -15.04 -1.56 2.81
N GLN A 231 -15.99 -0.70 3.22
CA GLN A 231 -17.17 -1.07 4.01
C GLN A 231 -16.80 -1.86 5.27
N VAL A 232 -15.83 -1.33 6.02
CA VAL A 232 -15.29 -1.99 7.21
C VAL A 232 -16.36 -2.02 8.32
N GLU A 233 -16.53 -3.17 8.95
CA GLU A 233 -17.42 -3.37 10.10
C GLU A 233 -16.62 -3.46 11.42
N THR A 234 -15.39 -3.98 11.37
CA THR A 234 -14.50 -4.11 12.52
C THR A 234 -13.09 -3.67 12.20
N ILE A 235 -12.51 -2.81 13.05
CA ILE A 235 -11.08 -2.48 13.02
C ILE A 235 -10.38 -3.28 14.10
N VAL A 236 -9.39 -4.09 13.71
CA VAL A 236 -8.46 -4.77 14.62
C VAL A 236 -7.18 -3.94 14.71
N ALA A 237 -7.11 -3.09 15.73
CA ALA A 237 -5.96 -2.25 15.96
C ALA A 237 -4.76 -3.03 16.52
N ILE A 238 -3.61 -2.91 15.87
CA ILE A 238 -2.37 -3.58 16.25
C ILE A 238 -1.58 -2.65 17.18
N GLY A 239 -1.86 -2.77 18.48
CA GLY A 239 -1.27 -1.94 19.53
C GLY A 239 -2.02 -0.63 19.83
N ARG A 240 -1.65 0.00 20.95
CA ARG A 240 -2.40 1.11 21.57
C ARG A 240 -2.46 2.39 20.72
N PHE A 241 -1.43 2.67 19.94
CA PHE A 241 -1.45 3.83 19.05
C PHE A 241 -2.54 3.69 17.98
N ALA A 242 -2.56 2.55 17.27
CA ALA A 242 -3.55 2.28 16.24
C ALA A 242 -4.96 2.26 16.81
N GLU A 243 -5.13 1.72 18.03
CA GLU A 243 -6.42 1.67 18.73
C GLU A 243 -6.93 3.08 19.04
N LYS A 244 -6.05 3.95 19.56
CA LYS A 244 -6.40 5.35 19.81
C LYS A 244 -6.80 6.08 18.53
N ARG A 245 -6.06 5.90 17.43
CA ARG A 245 -6.38 6.56 16.15
C ARG A 245 -7.66 6.03 15.52
N ALA A 246 -7.88 4.72 15.56
CA ALA A 246 -9.11 4.11 15.08
C ALA A 246 -10.35 4.65 15.82
N ASN A 247 -10.28 4.74 17.15
CA ASN A 247 -11.38 5.31 17.95
C ASN A 247 -11.69 6.77 17.59
N ILE A 248 -10.65 7.60 17.41
CA ILE A 248 -10.83 9.00 17.00
C ILE A 248 -11.48 9.10 15.63
N ALA A 249 -10.96 8.37 14.63
CA ALA A 249 -11.51 8.37 13.27
C ALA A 249 -13.00 7.93 13.23
N VAL A 250 -13.36 6.90 14.00
CA VAL A 250 -14.73 6.40 14.11
C VAL A 250 -15.66 7.41 14.79
N GLN A 251 -15.19 8.05 15.87
CA GLN A 251 -15.97 9.04 16.61
C GLN A 251 -16.21 10.32 15.80
N ASP A 252 -15.16 10.89 15.20
CA ASP A 252 -15.20 12.17 14.49
C ASP A 252 -16.06 12.10 13.22
N SER A 253 -16.20 10.91 12.61
CA SER A 253 -16.98 10.70 11.38
C SER A 253 -18.35 10.07 11.60
N ASN A 254 -18.79 9.96 12.87
CA ASN A 254 -20.05 9.30 13.26
C ASN A 254 -20.21 7.87 12.68
N LEU A 255 -19.10 7.15 12.49
CA LEU A 255 -19.09 5.76 11.99
C LEU A 255 -19.31 4.75 13.12
N LYS A 256 -20.23 5.06 14.06
CA LYS A 256 -20.39 4.34 15.33
C LYS A 256 -20.76 2.86 15.18
N SER A 257 -21.18 2.43 13.99
CA SER A 257 -21.41 1.02 13.67
C SER A 257 -20.12 0.21 13.53
N ILE A 258 -18.97 0.87 13.30
CA ILE A 258 -17.67 0.20 13.18
C ILE A 258 -17.16 -0.14 14.58
N LYS A 259 -16.96 -1.43 14.85
CA LYS A 259 -16.39 -1.92 16.11
C LYS A 259 -14.88 -1.75 16.11
N VAL A 260 -14.33 -1.07 17.12
CA VAL A 260 -12.87 -1.00 17.33
C VAL A 260 -12.47 -2.00 18.40
N VAL A 261 -11.57 -2.93 18.03
CA VAL A 261 -10.99 -3.94 18.92
C VAL A 261 -9.47 -3.91 18.77
N SER A 262 -8.74 -4.55 19.68
CA SER A 262 -7.28 -4.50 19.63
C SER A 262 -6.62 -5.84 19.92
N ILE A 263 -5.45 -6.02 19.30
CA ILE A 263 -4.48 -7.07 19.61
C ILE A 263 -3.15 -6.43 20.02
N PRO A 264 -2.31 -7.09 20.83
CA PRO A 264 -1.00 -6.56 21.15
C PRO A 264 -0.14 -6.41 19.90
N HIS A 265 0.79 -5.45 19.90
CA HIS A 265 1.73 -5.28 18.79
C HIS A 265 2.79 -6.41 18.79
N PRO A 266 3.17 -6.99 17.63
CA PRO A 266 4.14 -8.10 17.51
C PRO A 266 5.60 -7.71 17.78
N SER A 267 5.87 -6.49 18.20
CA SER A 267 7.24 -5.97 18.32
C SER A 267 7.98 -6.73 19.43
N PRO A 268 9.28 -7.07 19.25
CA PRO A 268 10.07 -7.66 20.33
C PRO A 268 10.22 -6.73 21.53
N ARG A 269 9.99 -5.42 21.35
CA ARG A 269 10.00 -4.44 22.45
C ARG A 269 8.72 -4.46 23.29
N ASN A 270 7.69 -5.18 22.84
CA ASN A 270 6.44 -5.28 23.58
C ASN A 270 6.59 -6.29 24.73
N ALA A 271 6.91 -5.78 25.92
CA ALA A 271 7.07 -6.60 27.12
C ALA A 271 5.77 -7.30 27.55
N SER A 272 4.58 -6.78 27.18
CA SER A 272 3.30 -7.33 27.65
C SER A 272 3.00 -8.75 27.14
N CYS A 273 3.73 -9.21 26.12
CA CYS A 273 3.56 -10.55 25.57
C CYS A 273 4.57 -11.57 26.12
N ASN A 274 5.56 -11.16 26.93
CA ASN A 274 6.61 -12.06 27.46
C ASN A 274 7.25 -12.98 26.40
N GLY A 275 7.42 -12.49 25.16
CA GLY A 275 7.91 -13.29 24.03
C GLY A 275 6.86 -14.19 23.35
N ASN A 276 5.72 -14.42 23.98
CA ASN A 276 4.66 -15.34 23.55
C ASN A 276 3.54 -14.62 22.76
N TRP A 277 3.92 -13.75 21.82
CA TRP A 277 2.97 -12.88 21.12
C TRP A 277 1.90 -13.67 20.36
N ARG A 278 2.28 -14.79 19.75
CA ARG A 278 1.43 -15.65 18.93
C ARG A 278 0.20 -16.12 19.71
N GLU A 279 0.41 -16.70 20.88
CA GLU A 279 -0.63 -17.29 21.74
C GLU A 279 -1.54 -16.21 22.32
N VAL A 280 -1.01 -15.01 22.56
CA VAL A 280 -1.82 -13.88 23.02
C VAL A 280 -2.68 -13.35 21.86
N ALA A 281 -2.13 -13.27 20.65
CA ALA A 281 -2.87 -12.84 19.47
C ALA A 281 -3.99 -13.83 19.10
N ILE A 282 -3.72 -15.15 19.13
CA ILE A 282 -4.74 -16.19 18.91
C ILE A 282 -5.88 -16.05 19.91
N ARG A 283 -5.57 -16.01 21.21
CA ARG A 283 -6.60 -15.83 22.27
C ARG A 283 -7.41 -14.55 22.10
N ALA A 284 -6.77 -13.47 21.66
CA ALA A 284 -7.48 -12.24 21.35
C ALA A 284 -8.44 -12.42 20.17
N LEU A 285 -8.00 -13.04 19.06
CA LEU A 285 -8.84 -13.30 17.90
C LEU A 285 -10.01 -14.26 18.22
N GLU A 286 -9.79 -15.27 19.07
CA GLU A 286 -10.83 -16.16 19.59
C GLU A 286 -11.88 -15.40 20.40
N ASN A 287 -11.44 -14.61 21.40
CA ASN A 287 -12.34 -13.80 22.24
C ASN A 287 -13.14 -12.77 21.44
N LEU A 288 -12.60 -12.33 20.30
CA LEU A 288 -13.25 -11.40 19.39
C LEU A 288 -14.17 -12.09 18.38
N ASN A 289 -14.24 -13.42 18.38
CA ASN A 289 -14.94 -14.26 17.41
C ASN A 289 -14.47 -14.02 15.96
N LEU A 290 -13.18 -13.73 15.76
CA LEU A 290 -12.58 -13.47 14.45
C LEU A 290 -11.75 -14.65 13.93
N ILE A 291 -11.40 -15.62 14.79
CA ILE A 291 -10.49 -16.71 14.42
C ILE A 291 -11.02 -17.57 13.26
N GLY A 292 -12.34 -17.77 13.19
CA GLY A 292 -12.99 -18.56 12.13
C GLY A 292 -12.92 -17.93 10.74
N LEU A 293 -12.46 -16.67 10.61
CA LEU A 293 -12.21 -16.04 9.32
C LEU A 293 -10.96 -16.56 8.62
N PHE A 294 -10.07 -17.23 9.35
CA PHE A 294 -8.73 -17.61 8.86
C PHE A 294 -8.58 -19.11 8.62
N THR A 295 -9.56 -19.92 9.02
CA THR A 295 -9.55 -21.37 8.84
C THR A 295 -10.32 -21.74 7.58
N LEU A 296 -9.81 -22.69 6.80
CA LEU A 296 -10.59 -23.32 5.74
C LEU A 296 -11.83 -24.00 6.36
N PRO A 297 -13.01 -23.93 5.72
CA PRO A 297 -14.14 -24.75 6.12
C PRO A 297 -13.71 -26.21 6.13
N SER A 298 -13.99 -26.91 7.24
CA SER A 298 -13.81 -28.35 7.37
C SER A 298 -14.62 -29.13 6.34
#